data_AF-A0A271LZF7-F1
#
_entry.id   AF-A0A271LZF7-F1
#
_cell.length_a   1.000
_cell.length_b   1.000
_cell.length_c   1.000
_cell.angle_alpha   90.00
_cell.angle_beta   90.00
_cell.angle_gamma   90.00
#
_symmetry.space_group_name_H-M   'P 1'
#
loop_
_entity.id
_entity.type
_entity.pdbx_description
1 polymer ?
#
loop_
_entity_poly.entity_id
_entity_poly.type
_entity_poly.pdbx_seq_one_letter_code
_entity_poly.pdbx_strand_id
1 'polypeptide(L)' 'MVRRFHTCATCRHFRAIKGESGMNYMCSRLGFATKPGYTFDCWDPKEQVKKLMEKRLKEAEEKGEEG' A
#
# COMPACT_ATOMS: atom_id res chain seq x y z
N MET A 1 -7.51 -18.27 -16.25
CA MET A 1 -7.10 -16.86 -15.99
C MET A 1 -7.45 -16.52 -14.54
N VAL A 2 -6.55 -16.82 -13.59
CA VAL A 2 -6.78 -16.51 -12.17
C VAL A 2 -5.96 -15.26 -11.86
N ARG A 3 -6.61 -14.11 -11.88
CA ARG A 3 -5.97 -12.84 -11.51
C ARG A 3 -5.52 -12.98 -10.04
N ARG A 4 -4.20 -13.08 -9.85
CA ARG A 4 -3.54 -13.13 -8.53
C ARG A 4 -3.70 -11.76 -7.88
N PHE A 5 -4.87 -11.48 -7.32
CA PHE A 5 -5.14 -10.23 -6.65
C PHE A 5 -4.38 -10.21 -5.33
N HIS A 6 -3.22 -9.55 -5.32
CA HIS A 6 -2.46 -9.29 -4.11
C HIS A 6 -3.10 -8.13 -3.33
N THR A 7 -3.45 -8.38 -2.07
CA THR A 7 -4.11 -7.41 -1.19
C THR A 7 -3.13 -6.35 -0.69
N CYS A 8 -3.13 -5.15 -1.27
CA CYS A 8 -2.15 -4.12 -0.93
C CYS A 8 -2.44 -3.39 0.41
N ALA A 9 -1.39 -3.20 1.21
CA ALA A 9 -1.41 -2.42 2.46
C ALA A 9 -1.54 -0.90 2.21
N THR A 10 -1.19 -0.45 1.02
CA THR A 10 -1.21 0.96 0.59
C THR A 10 -2.54 1.38 -0.07
N CYS A 11 -3.48 0.45 -0.21
CA CYS A 11 -4.78 0.71 -0.83
C CYS A 11 -5.60 1.75 -0.06
N ARG A 12 -6.38 2.57 -0.76
CA ARG A 12 -7.44 3.36 -0.13
C ARG A 12 -8.47 2.52 0.64
N HIS A 13 -8.63 1.26 0.25
CA HIS A 13 -9.55 0.31 0.88
C HIS A 13 -8.94 -0.49 2.03
N PHE A 14 -7.66 -0.25 2.37
CA PHE A 14 -7.02 -0.84 3.54
C PHE A 14 -7.68 -0.29 4.81
N ARG A 15 -8.22 -1.19 5.63
CA ARG A 15 -8.77 -0.87 6.96
C ARG A 15 -8.05 -1.66 8.04
N ALA A 16 -7.61 -0.93 9.05
CA ALA A 16 -7.21 -1.48 10.34
C ALA A 16 -8.46 -1.51 11.23
N ILE A 17 -8.83 -2.70 11.68
CA ILE A 17 -9.95 -2.94 12.57
C ILE A 17 -9.38 -3.46 13.88
N LYS A 18 -9.67 -2.77 14.97
CA LYS A 18 -9.32 -3.24 16.32
C LYS A 18 -10.37 -4.26 16.74
N GLY A 19 -10.01 -5.53 16.73
CA GLY A 19 -10.82 -6.62 17.26
C GLY A 19 -10.45 -6.97 18.69
N GLU A 20 -11.21 -7.86 19.31
CA GLU A 20 -10.96 -8.35 20.68
C GLU A 20 -9.59 -9.03 20.84
N SER A 21 -9.11 -9.73 19.81
CA SER A 21 -7.77 -10.36 19.80
C SER A 21 -6.62 -9.44 19.35
N GLY A 22 -6.89 -8.17 19.01
CA GLY A 22 -5.86 -7.21 18.59
C GLY A 22 -6.15 -6.51 17.25
N MET A 23 -5.10 -6.01 16.60
CA MET A 23 -5.23 -5.29 15.32
C MET A 23 -5.38 -6.28 14.16
N ASN A 24 -6.53 -6.23 13.51
CA ASN A 24 -6.81 -6.94 12.26
C ASN A 24 -6.72 -5.98 11.08
N TYR A 25 -6.17 -6.44 9.97
CA TYR A 25 -6.06 -5.63 8.77
C TYR A 25 -6.79 -6.33 7.63
N MET A 26 -7.70 -5.61 6.97
CA MET A 26 -8.50 -6.17 5.89
C MET A 26 -8.74 -5.17 4.76
N CYS A 27 -8.93 -5.69 3.55
CA CYS A 27 -9.30 -4.91 2.39
C CYS A 27 -10.83 -4.81 2.30
N SER A 28 -11.39 -3.61 2.42
CA SER A 28 -12.85 -3.40 2.35
C SER A 28 -13.43 -3.62 0.96
N ARG A 29 -12.60 -3.54 -0.09
CA ARG A 29 -13.04 -3.74 -1.47
C ARG A 29 -13.23 -5.23 -1.81
N LEU A 30 -12.36 -6.08 -1.27
CA LEU A 30 -12.32 -7.50 -1.62
C LEU A 30 -12.68 -8.43 -0.46
N GLY A 31 -12.71 -7.95 0.78
CA GLY A 31 -13.02 -8.73 1.97
C GLY A 31 -11.89 -9.63 2.48
N PHE A 32 -10.67 -9.53 1.94
CA PHE A 32 -9.54 -10.38 2.35
C PHE A 32 -8.71 -9.76 3.48
N ALA A 33 -8.16 -10.62 4.34
CA ALA A 33 -7.15 -10.25 5.32
C ALA A 33 -5.85 -9.84 4.62
N THR A 34 -5.24 -8.75 5.09
CA THR A 34 -3.96 -8.23 4.59
C THR A 34 -3.02 -8.02 5.77
N LYS A 35 -1.72 -7.81 5.50
CA LYS A 35 -0.74 -7.48 6.55
C LYS A 35 0.02 -6.20 6.16
N PRO A 36 0.28 -5.30 7.12
CA PRO A 36 0.95 -4.03 6.87
C PRO A 36 2.42 -4.20 6.48
N GLY A 37 3.03 -5.36 6.76
CA GLY A 37 4.41 -5.66 6.37
C GLY A 37 4.59 -6.05 4.91
N TYR A 38 3.52 -6.14 4.11
CA TYR A 38 3.65 -6.49 2.71
C TYR A 38 3.82 -5.27 1.82
N THR A 39 4.92 -5.24 1.07
CA THR A 39 5.19 -4.32 -0.02
C THR A 39 4.58 -4.86 -1.31
N PHE A 40 3.56 -4.18 -1.83
CA PHE A 40 2.93 -4.54 -3.10
C PHE A 40 2.71 -3.31 -3.97
N ASP A 41 2.76 -3.53 -5.28
CA ASP A 41 2.46 -2.52 -6.29
C ASP A 41 0.95 -2.29 -6.35
N CYS A 42 0.48 -1.24 -5.68
CA CYS A 42 -0.93 -0.88 -5.64
C CYS A 42 -1.27 -0.05 -6.88
N TRP A 43 -2.34 -0.47 -7.57
CA TRP A 43 -2.87 0.26 -8.72
C TRP A 43 -3.66 1.52 -8.35
N ASP A 44 -4.16 1.61 -7.10
CA ASP A 44 -4.87 2.79 -6.58
C ASP A 44 -4.51 3.08 -5.11
N PRO A 45 -3.29 3.56 -4.85
CA PRO A 45 -2.85 3.91 -3.50
C PRO A 45 -3.57 5.17 -3.00
N LYS A 46 -3.63 5.34 -1.68
CA LYS A 46 -4.16 6.58 -1.07
C LYS A 46 -3.41 7.81 -1.62
N GLU A 47 -4.09 8.95 -1.73
CA GLU A 47 -3.46 10.19 -2.21
C GLU A 47 -2.22 10.57 -1.40
N GLN A 48 -2.23 10.34 -0.09
CA GLN A 48 -1.08 10.57 0.78
C GLN A 48 0.12 9.69 0.37
N VAL A 49 -0.12 8.45 -0.05
CA VAL A 49 0.90 7.53 -0.53
C VAL A 49 1.39 7.97 -1.92
N LYS A 50 0.50 8.43 -2.82
CA LYS A 50 0.90 9.01 -4.12
C LYS A 50 1.86 10.18 -3.93
N LYS A 51 1.52 11.13 -3.05
CA LYS A 51 2.40 12.26 -2.70
C LYS A 51 3.75 11.82 -2.12
N LEU A 52 3.76 10.79 -1.28
CA LEU A 52 5.01 10.23 -0.74
C LEU A 52 5.85 9.54 -1.82
N MET A 53 5.23 8.85 -2.79
CA MET A 53 5.92 8.25 -3.93
C MET A 53 6.54 9.31 -4.83
N GLU A 54 5.77 10.35 -5.19
CA GLU A 54 6.24 11.47 -5.99
C GLU A 54 7.42 12.19 -5.32
N LYS A 55 7.33 12.44 -4.01
CA LYS A 55 8.43 13.04 -3.25
C LYS A 55 9.69 12.16 -3.32
N ARG A 56 9.56 10.85 -3.11
CA ARG A 56 10.69 9.91 -3.16
C ARG A 56 11.29 9.78 -4.56
N LEU A 57 10.47 9.83 -5.61
CA LEU A 57 10.95 9.84 -6.99
C LEU A 57 11.78 11.09 -7.25
N LYS A 58 11.27 12.27 -6.86
CA LYS A 58 11.98 13.54 -6.99
C LYS A 58 13.30 13.54 -6.20
N GLU A 59 13.29 13.05 -4.96
CA GLU A 59 14.50 12.90 -4.14
C GLU A 59 15.52 11.89 -4.73
N ALA A 60 15.06 10.88 -5.48
CA ALA A 60 15.93 9.93 -6.15
C ALA A 60 16.55 10.51 -7.43
N GLU A 61 15.80 11.32 -8.19
CA GLU A 61 16.29 12.06 -9.34
C GLU A 61 17.37 13.08 -8.92
N GLU A 62 17.14 13.81 -7.82
CA GLU A 62 18.11 14.78 -7.26
C GLU A 62 19.39 14.14 -6.71
N LYS A 63 19.42 12.81 -6.49
CA LYS A 63 20.60 12.05 -6.04
C LYS A 63 21.27 11.21 -7.14
N GLY A 64 20.75 11.26 -8.36
CA GLY A 64 21.26 10.51 -9.51
C GLY A 64 22.32 11.25 -10.35
N GLU A 65 22.64 12.50 -10.05
CA GLU A 65 23.60 13.33 -10.79
C GLU A 65 24.94 13.47 -10.07
N GLU A 66 25.42 12.40 -9.45
CA GLU A 66 26.84 12.20 -9.11
C GLU A 66 27.20 10.76 -9.52
N GLY A 67 27.41 10.58 -10.82
CA GLY A 67 27.95 9.36 -11.44
C GLY A 67 28.87 9.73 -12.57
#